data_AF-Q98AH8-F1
#
_entry.id   AF-Q98AH8-F1
#
_cell.length_a   1.000
_cell.length_b   1.000
_cell.length_c   1.000
_cell.angle_alpha   90.00
_cell.angle_beta   90.00
_cell.angle_gamma   90.00
#
_symmetry.space_group_name_H-M   'P 1'
#
loop_
_entity.id
_entity.type
_entity.pdbx_description
1 polymer ?
#
loop_
_entity_poly.entity_id
_entity_poly.type
_entity_poly.pdbx_seq_one_letter_code
_entity_poly.pdbx_strand_id
1 'polypeptide(L)'
;MATSLSPGGGEKMSKHAVAADDIAGLLARFAELKRKAQARTGRCFPIIVIQKAGLDGFWIHRVLQAEGIESHVVDPASIANSRRRRRAKIDGETLVRALLAYKRGEPRVCAMLRVPTPEEEDRRRISRERKALTNERVRHVNRIKGLLFSQGVSGYQPLRRDRRTRLEELRTGDGRPLPAHLKMQISRGLDRLELLIGQIKAVEAERDAMLAVAPVGSAHFADCEQPAPAMLLALKGIGPEFAVVLWSGGCRIILTTDDKLLPMLALRRHPGRAARSITTRGVRKPAIQGCERR
;
A
#
# COMPACT_ATOMS: atom_id res chain seq x y z
N MET A 1 -14.30 19.47 -0.51
CA MET A 1 -15.75 19.24 -0.74
C MET A 1 -16.27 18.27 0.30
N ALA A 2 -17.21 18.71 1.13
CA ALA A 2 -17.87 17.89 2.15
C ALA A 2 -19.29 17.48 1.69
N THR A 3 -19.77 16.33 2.13
CA THR A 3 -21.19 15.91 2.02
C THR A 3 -21.72 15.69 3.43
N SER A 4 -22.88 16.24 3.76
CA SER A 4 -23.47 16.14 5.11
C SER A 4 -24.95 15.75 5.05
N LEU A 5 -25.40 15.11 6.14
CA LEU A 5 -26.79 14.75 6.39
C LEU A 5 -27.15 15.19 7.81
N SER A 6 -28.31 15.82 7.99
CA SER A 6 -28.76 16.35 9.30
C SER A 6 -30.13 15.79 9.70
N PRO A 7 -30.36 15.43 10.97
CA PRO A 7 -31.70 15.14 11.50
C PRO A 7 -32.70 16.28 11.20
N GLY A 8 -33.98 15.93 11.07
CA GLY A 8 -35.05 16.89 10.72
C GLY A 8 -34.94 17.50 9.31
N GLY A 9 -34.08 16.95 8.42
CA GLY A 9 -33.83 17.46 7.07
C GLY A 9 -34.46 16.68 5.91
N GLY A 10 -35.40 15.76 6.18
CA GLY A 10 -36.06 14.95 5.14
C GLY A 10 -35.10 14.05 4.33
N GLU A 11 -34.12 13.45 5.01
CA GLU A 11 -33.03 12.61 4.45
C GLU A 11 -32.16 13.25 3.34
N LYS A 12 -32.38 14.52 3.00
CA LYS A 12 -31.70 15.18 1.89
C LYS A 12 -30.23 15.48 2.22
N MET A 13 -29.32 14.79 1.53
CA MET A 13 -27.88 15.06 1.62
C MET A 13 -27.55 16.42 0.98
N SER A 14 -26.65 17.17 1.63
CA SER A 14 -26.15 18.46 1.14
C SER A 14 -24.66 18.37 0.80
N LYS A 15 -24.24 19.11 -0.21
CA LYS A 15 -22.87 19.09 -0.76
C LYS A 15 -22.29 20.50 -0.72
N HIS A 16 -21.14 20.65 -0.07
CA HIS A 16 -20.49 21.95 0.15
C HIS A 16 -19.04 21.95 -0.35
N ALA A 17 -18.64 23.04 -1.02
CA ALA A 17 -17.24 23.34 -1.23
C ALA A 17 -16.60 23.82 0.09
N VAL A 18 -15.35 23.42 0.29
CA VAL A 18 -14.42 23.83 1.35
C VAL A 18 -13.04 23.77 0.67
N ALA A 19 -12.15 24.71 0.98
CA ALA A 19 -10.79 24.75 0.40
C ALA A 19 -9.94 23.55 0.88
N ALA A 20 -8.74 23.39 0.32
CA ALA A 20 -7.93 22.16 0.41
C ALA A 20 -6.91 22.18 1.57
N ASP A 21 -7.29 22.85 2.66
CA ASP A 21 -6.44 23.31 3.76
C ASP A 21 -7.28 23.96 4.89
N ASP A 22 -8.40 24.61 4.52
CA ASP A 22 -9.35 25.31 5.40
C ASP A 22 -10.06 24.42 6.45
N ILE A 23 -9.33 24.05 7.50
CA ILE A 23 -9.85 23.39 8.72
C ILE A 23 -10.85 24.31 9.43
N ALA A 24 -10.54 25.61 9.55
CA ALA A 24 -11.35 26.56 10.30
C ALA A 24 -12.76 26.70 9.71
N GLY A 25 -12.87 26.83 8.38
CA GLY A 25 -14.13 26.81 7.65
C GLY A 25 -14.84 25.46 7.74
N LEU A 26 -14.12 24.33 7.73
CA LEU A 26 -14.73 23.01 7.96
C LEU A 26 -15.39 22.90 9.35
N LEU A 27 -14.68 23.32 10.41
CA LEU A 27 -15.20 23.37 11.78
C LEU A 27 -16.37 24.35 11.92
N ALA A 28 -16.28 25.53 11.30
CA ALA A 28 -17.36 26.50 11.24
C ALA A 28 -18.63 25.94 10.56
N ARG A 29 -18.48 25.13 9.49
CA ARG A 29 -19.61 24.41 8.87
C ARG A 29 -20.17 23.32 9.78
N PHE A 30 -19.35 22.63 10.58
CA PHE A 30 -19.86 21.68 11.58
C PHE A 30 -20.65 22.36 12.70
N ALA A 31 -20.20 23.53 13.17
CA ALA A 31 -20.96 24.36 14.11
C ALA A 31 -22.28 24.86 13.48
N GLU A 32 -22.26 25.30 12.23
CA GLU A 32 -23.46 25.70 11.48
C GLU A 32 -24.46 24.55 11.34
N LEU A 33 -24.00 23.33 11.06
CA LEU A 33 -24.83 22.13 10.95
C LEU A 33 -25.42 21.72 12.30
N LYS A 34 -24.65 21.75 13.40
CA LYS A 34 -25.15 21.55 14.76
C LYS A 34 -26.29 22.53 15.08
N ARG A 35 -26.06 23.83 14.86
CA ARG A 35 -27.07 24.90 15.09
C ARG A 35 -28.34 24.69 14.26
N LYS A 36 -28.19 24.34 12.97
CA LYS A 36 -29.33 24.06 12.07
C LYS A 36 -30.11 22.80 12.45
N ALA A 37 -29.44 21.76 12.98
CA ALA A 37 -30.12 20.57 13.49
C ALA A 37 -30.88 20.86 14.79
N GLN A 38 -30.25 21.56 15.74
CA GLN A 38 -30.87 21.96 17.00
C GLN A 38 -32.12 22.81 16.79
N ALA A 39 -32.04 23.84 15.93
CA ALA A 39 -33.18 24.72 15.62
C ALA A 39 -34.39 24.00 14.97
N ARG A 40 -34.19 22.82 14.37
CA ARG A 40 -35.25 22.01 13.75
C ARG A 40 -35.84 20.92 14.64
N THR A 41 -35.15 20.57 15.73
CA THR A 41 -35.44 19.34 16.50
C THR A 41 -35.47 19.53 18.02
N GLY A 42 -35.08 20.71 18.51
CA GLY A 42 -34.88 20.99 19.93
C GLY A 42 -33.68 20.25 20.56
N ARG A 43 -32.89 19.48 19.79
CA ARG A 43 -31.83 18.61 20.33
C ARG A 43 -30.47 18.86 19.68
N CYS A 44 -29.43 18.86 20.50
CA CYS A 44 -28.05 18.83 20.04
C CYS A 44 -27.66 17.42 19.59
N PHE A 45 -26.87 17.30 18.53
CA PHE A 45 -26.34 16.04 18.03
C PHE A 45 -24.81 16.10 17.91
N PRO A 46 -24.09 14.98 18.15
CA PRO A 46 -22.68 14.88 17.81
C PRO A 46 -22.48 14.96 16.29
N ILE A 47 -21.30 15.38 15.86
CA ILE A 47 -20.86 15.28 14.46
C ILE A 47 -20.00 14.03 14.35
N ILE A 48 -20.29 13.22 13.33
CA ILE A 48 -19.51 12.02 12.99
C ILE A 48 -19.06 12.19 11.55
N VAL A 49 -17.75 12.09 11.32
CA VAL A 49 -17.10 12.32 10.01
C VAL A 49 -16.59 11.00 9.44
N ILE A 50 -16.65 10.86 8.12
CA ILE A 50 -16.00 9.77 7.39
C ILE A 50 -15.17 10.35 6.23
N GLN A 51 -13.92 9.92 6.13
CA GLN A 51 -13.00 10.25 5.05
C GLN A 51 -12.41 8.99 4.41
N LYS A 52 -11.91 9.11 3.18
CA LYS A 52 -11.20 8.04 2.47
C LYS A 52 -9.73 8.06 2.87
N ALA A 53 -9.10 6.89 2.98
CA ALA A 53 -7.65 6.84 2.84
C ALA A 53 -7.24 7.33 1.44
N GLY A 54 -6.22 8.17 1.36
CA GLY A 54 -5.87 8.84 0.11
C GLY A 54 -4.73 9.84 0.28
N LEU A 55 -4.71 10.86 -0.58
CA LEU A 55 -3.68 11.90 -0.64
C LEU A 55 -3.53 12.67 0.67
N ASP A 56 -4.64 12.90 1.36
CA ASP A 56 -4.71 13.69 2.60
C ASP A 56 -4.13 12.94 3.82
N GLY A 57 -3.69 11.70 3.64
CA GLY A 57 -3.13 10.85 4.70
C GLY A 57 -4.10 10.68 5.87
N PHE A 58 -3.63 11.00 7.07
CA PHE A 58 -4.40 10.87 8.32
C PHE A 58 -4.48 12.17 9.15
N TRP A 59 -3.90 13.28 8.69
CA TRP A 59 -3.81 14.50 9.50
C TRP A 59 -5.19 15.10 9.82
N ILE A 60 -6.11 15.11 8.83
CA ILE A 60 -7.50 15.58 9.03
C ILE A 60 -8.18 14.81 10.17
N HIS A 61 -8.03 13.48 10.20
CA HIS A 61 -8.61 12.63 11.24
C HIS A 61 -8.03 12.96 12.63
N ARG A 62 -6.71 13.16 12.74
CA ARG A 62 -6.04 13.52 14.00
C ARG A 62 -6.53 14.87 14.53
N VAL A 63 -6.66 15.88 13.67
CA VAL A 63 -7.21 17.21 14.05
C VAL A 63 -8.66 17.09 14.50
N LEU A 64 -9.51 16.36 13.77
CA LEU A 64 -10.91 16.16 14.16
C LEU A 64 -11.05 15.44 15.51
N GLN A 65 -10.20 14.46 15.80
CA GLN A 65 -10.19 13.81 17.11
C GLN A 65 -9.77 14.77 18.24
N ALA A 66 -8.80 15.66 18.00
CA ALA A 66 -8.40 16.68 18.97
C ALA A 66 -9.53 17.68 19.28
N GLU A 67 -10.35 18.02 18.27
CA GLU A 67 -11.59 18.81 18.40
C GLU A 67 -12.77 18.04 19.03
N GLY A 68 -12.54 16.81 19.53
CA GLY A 68 -13.58 15.96 20.11
C GLY A 68 -14.64 15.46 19.11
N ILE A 69 -14.33 15.49 17.80
CA ILE A 69 -15.23 15.04 16.73
C ILE A 69 -14.93 13.58 16.39
N GLU A 70 -15.96 12.74 16.39
CA GLU A 70 -15.79 11.34 15.99
C GLU A 70 -15.46 11.27 14.49
N SER A 71 -14.29 10.72 14.15
CA SER A 71 -13.79 10.64 12.78
C SER A 71 -13.44 9.20 12.40
N HIS A 72 -13.83 8.79 11.19
CA HIS A 72 -13.58 7.47 10.62
C HIS A 72 -12.81 7.57 9.30
N VAL A 73 -11.82 6.70 9.10
CA VAL A 73 -11.09 6.57 7.83
C VAL A 73 -11.44 5.23 7.21
N VAL A 74 -11.96 5.23 5.98
CA VAL A 74 -12.37 4.00 5.28
C VAL A 74 -11.40 3.66 4.15
N ASP A 75 -11.16 2.36 3.94
CA ASP A 75 -10.50 1.87 2.73
C ASP A 75 -11.43 2.03 1.51
N PRO A 76 -11.04 2.81 0.48
CA PRO A 76 -11.83 2.94 -0.76
C PRO A 76 -12.05 1.61 -1.49
N ALA A 77 -11.14 0.63 -1.38
CA ALA A 77 -11.28 -0.64 -2.09
C ALA A 77 -12.35 -1.55 -1.46
N SER A 78 -12.62 -1.41 -0.16
CA SER A 78 -13.64 -2.17 0.58
C SER A 78 -15.09 -1.81 0.21
N ILE A 79 -15.34 -0.60 -0.32
CA ILE A 79 -16.70 -0.13 -0.62
C ILE A 79 -17.20 -0.76 -1.92
N ALA A 80 -18.35 -1.43 -1.86
CA ALA A 80 -18.99 -2.09 -2.99
C ALA A 80 -19.39 -1.09 -4.10
N ASN A 81 -18.57 -0.99 -5.15
CA ASN A 81 -18.82 -0.12 -6.31
C ASN A 81 -19.53 -0.87 -7.44
N SER A 82 -20.42 -0.20 -8.17
CA SER A 82 -21.18 -0.83 -9.26
C SER A 82 -20.26 -1.23 -10.41
N ARG A 83 -20.41 -2.47 -10.92
CA ARG A 83 -19.48 -3.07 -11.90
C ARG A 83 -19.35 -2.25 -13.21
N ARG A 84 -20.39 -1.50 -13.59
CA ARG A 84 -20.40 -0.59 -14.76
C ARG A 84 -19.56 0.70 -14.54
N ARG A 85 -19.17 1.03 -13.30
CA ARG A 85 -18.44 2.26 -12.93
C ARG A 85 -17.08 1.98 -12.26
N ARG A 86 -16.39 0.90 -12.66
CA ARG A 86 -15.06 0.48 -12.15
C ARG A 86 -13.91 1.52 -12.19
N ARG A 87 -14.12 2.71 -12.75
CA ARG A 87 -13.15 3.84 -12.76
C ARG A 87 -13.69 5.12 -12.11
N ALA A 88 -14.89 5.12 -11.55
CA ALA A 88 -15.46 6.31 -10.91
C ALA A 88 -14.85 6.51 -9.52
N LYS A 89 -14.49 7.76 -9.20
CA LYS A 89 -14.18 8.16 -7.82
C LYS A 89 -15.47 8.03 -7.01
N ILE A 90 -15.43 7.25 -5.92
CA ILE A 90 -16.55 7.08 -4.97
C ILE A 90 -17.03 8.47 -4.52
N ASP A 91 -18.35 8.69 -4.50
CA ASP A 91 -18.94 9.98 -4.10
C ASP A 91 -18.86 10.21 -2.57
N GLY A 92 -19.19 11.43 -2.12
CA GLY A 92 -19.42 11.74 -0.71
C GLY A 92 -20.71 11.11 -0.18
N GLU A 93 -21.77 11.03 -0.99
CA GLU A 93 -23.03 10.36 -0.58
C GLU A 93 -22.81 8.88 -0.28
N THR A 94 -21.98 8.19 -1.07
CA THR A 94 -21.64 6.77 -0.84
C THR A 94 -20.92 6.59 0.50
N LEU A 95 -20.07 7.54 0.90
CA LEU A 95 -19.43 7.52 2.22
C LEU A 95 -20.45 7.71 3.35
N VAL A 96 -21.34 8.70 3.24
CA VAL A 96 -22.36 8.94 4.27
C VAL A 96 -23.26 7.71 4.44
N ARG A 97 -23.66 7.04 3.35
CA ARG A 97 -24.43 5.78 3.40
C ARG A 97 -23.64 4.64 4.06
N ALA A 98 -22.35 4.50 3.76
CA ALA A 98 -21.49 3.48 4.36
C ALA A 98 -21.29 3.72 5.87
N LEU A 99 -21.09 4.97 6.30
CA LEU A 99 -21.01 5.35 7.71
C LEU A 99 -22.31 5.06 8.46
N LEU A 100 -23.47 5.34 7.86
CA LEU A 100 -24.78 5.06 8.45
C LEU A 100 -25.00 3.56 8.66
N ALA A 101 -24.67 2.72 7.68
CA ALA A 101 -24.76 1.26 7.80
C ALA A 101 -23.79 0.71 8.87
N TYR A 102 -22.53 1.18 8.86
CA TYR A 102 -21.57 0.85 9.90
C TYR A 102 -22.08 1.22 11.31
N LYS A 103 -22.66 2.41 11.47
CA LYS A 103 -23.27 2.90 12.73
C LYS A 103 -24.56 2.18 13.12
N ARG A 104 -25.21 1.44 12.20
CA ARG A 104 -26.34 0.52 12.48
C ARG A 104 -25.89 -0.88 12.89
N GLY A 105 -24.59 -1.16 12.92
CA GLY A 105 -24.06 -2.48 13.25
C GLY A 105 -23.88 -3.39 12.03
N GLU A 106 -23.68 -2.83 10.83
CA GLU A 106 -23.39 -3.59 9.60
C GLU A 106 -21.88 -3.50 9.22
N PRO A 107 -20.93 -4.08 9.99
CA PRO A 107 -19.50 -3.88 9.81
C PRO A 107 -18.93 -4.45 8.50
N ARG A 108 -19.71 -5.25 7.76
CA ARG A 108 -19.31 -5.82 6.46
C ARG A 108 -19.54 -4.87 5.27
N VAL A 109 -20.15 -3.70 5.48
CA VAL A 109 -20.46 -2.74 4.38
C VAL A 109 -19.22 -1.94 3.94
N CYS A 110 -18.26 -1.71 4.83
CA CYS A 110 -16.95 -1.13 4.50
C CYS A 110 -15.91 -1.44 5.58
N ALA A 111 -14.63 -1.49 5.19
CA ALA A 111 -13.52 -1.68 6.12
C ALA A 111 -13.03 -0.32 6.64
N MET A 112 -13.35 -0.03 7.90
CA MET A 112 -12.73 1.08 8.63
C MET A 112 -11.27 0.73 8.94
N LEU A 113 -10.36 1.67 8.67
CA LEU A 113 -8.94 1.54 8.94
C LEU A 113 -8.63 2.06 10.35
N ARG A 114 -7.84 1.29 11.09
CA ARG A 114 -7.07 1.85 12.21
C ARG A 114 -6.11 2.89 11.65
N VAL A 115 -6.26 4.13 12.09
CA VAL A 115 -5.31 5.20 11.79
C VAL A 115 -4.02 4.96 12.60
N PRO A 116 -2.84 4.95 11.96
CA PRO A 116 -1.58 4.82 12.68
C PRO A 116 -1.25 6.09 13.46
N THR A 117 -0.42 5.96 14.49
CA THR A 117 0.21 7.13 15.13
C THR A 117 1.14 7.86 14.15
N PRO A 118 1.53 9.13 14.41
CA PRO A 118 2.52 9.81 13.58
C PRO A 118 3.83 9.02 13.47
N GLU A 119 4.28 8.41 14.57
CA GLU A 119 5.53 7.65 14.67
C GLU A 119 5.44 6.30 13.96
N GLU A 120 4.28 5.63 14.00
CA GLU A 120 4.00 4.43 13.19
C GLU A 120 3.94 4.75 11.69
N GLU A 121 3.40 5.92 11.32
CA GLU A 121 3.35 6.40 9.94
C GLU A 121 4.74 6.76 9.42
N ASP A 122 5.57 7.38 10.25
CA ASP A 122 6.94 7.75 9.93
C ASP A 122 7.85 6.52 9.78
N ARG A 123 7.76 5.57 10.72
CA ARG A 123 8.41 4.25 10.67
C ARG A 123 8.12 3.48 9.37
N ARG A 124 6.94 3.68 8.77
CA ARG A 124 6.57 3.08 7.47
C ARG A 124 7.23 3.74 6.27
N ARG A 125 7.83 4.94 6.40
CA ARG A 125 8.47 5.65 5.28
C ARG A 125 9.65 4.88 4.71
N ILE A 126 10.56 4.39 5.55
CA ILE A 126 11.76 3.64 5.16
C ILE A 126 11.42 2.53 4.14
N SER A 127 10.49 1.62 4.46
CA SER A 127 10.09 0.54 3.54
C SER A 127 9.29 1.03 2.31
N ARG A 128 8.53 2.14 2.42
CA ARG A 128 7.80 2.75 1.29
C ARG A 128 8.76 3.39 0.30
N GLU A 129 9.75 4.13 0.79
CA GLU A 129 10.79 4.79 0.01
C GLU A 129 11.69 3.77 -0.67
N ARG A 130 12.23 2.79 0.06
CA ARG A 130 13.03 1.71 -0.54
C ARG A 130 12.28 0.99 -1.67
N LYS A 131 10.96 0.80 -1.52
CA LYS A 131 10.09 0.25 -2.57
C LYS A 131 9.96 1.20 -3.78
N ALA A 132 9.82 2.50 -3.57
CA ALA A 132 9.82 3.51 -4.64
C ALA A 132 11.16 3.55 -5.39
N LEU A 133 12.27 3.72 -4.68
CA LEU A 133 13.63 3.70 -5.23
C LEU A 133 13.92 2.39 -5.99
N THR A 134 13.45 1.25 -5.49
CA THR A 134 13.57 -0.04 -6.16
C THR A 134 12.79 -0.09 -7.48
N ASN A 135 11.58 0.46 -7.52
CA ASN A 135 10.78 0.56 -8.76
C ASN A 135 11.46 1.49 -9.79
N GLU A 136 12.07 2.58 -9.33
CA GLU A 136 12.82 3.50 -10.19
C GLU A 136 14.11 2.87 -10.71
N ARG A 137 14.86 2.15 -9.86
CA ARG A 137 16.02 1.34 -10.27
C ARG A 137 15.63 0.34 -11.37
N VAL A 138 14.50 -0.35 -11.23
CA VAL A 138 13.96 -1.27 -12.27
C VAL A 138 13.57 -0.50 -13.54
N ARG A 139 12.92 0.67 -13.42
CA ARG A 139 12.56 1.53 -14.56
C ARG A 139 13.80 1.98 -15.33
N HIS A 140 14.87 2.40 -14.65
CA HIS A 140 16.14 2.80 -15.27
C HIS A 140 16.86 1.62 -15.94
N VAL A 141 16.96 0.47 -15.28
CA VAL A 141 17.52 -0.76 -15.87
C VAL A 141 16.77 -1.16 -17.14
N ASN A 142 15.43 -1.16 -17.11
CA ASN A 142 14.60 -1.53 -18.26
C ASN A 142 14.69 -0.50 -19.39
N ARG A 143 14.78 0.81 -19.07
CA ARG A 143 14.97 1.87 -20.08
C ARG A 143 16.32 1.73 -20.79
N ILE A 144 17.40 1.48 -20.05
CA ILE A 144 18.74 1.28 -20.64
C ILE A 144 18.76 0.00 -21.50
N LYS A 145 18.19 -1.11 -21.01
CA LYS A 145 18.07 -2.35 -21.79
C LYS A 145 17.25 -2.16 -23.07
N GLY A 146 16.13 -1.44 -23.01
CA GLY A 146 15.31 -1.15 -24.19
C GLY A 146 16.01 -0.28 -25.23
N LEU A 147 16.80 0.71 -24.79
CA LEU A 147 17.65 1.53 -25.67
C LEU A 147 18.74 0.70 -26.35
N LEU A 148 19.35 -0.25 -25.65
CA LEU A 148 20.38 -1.13 -26.22
C LEU A 148 19.79 -2.23 -27.12
N PHE A 149 18.60 -2.73 -26.79
CA PHE A 149 17.88 -3.73 -27.60
C PHE A 149 17.54 -3.19 -28.99
N SER A 150 17.20 -1.89 -29.12
CA SER A 150 16.98 -1.27 -30.44
C SER A 150 18.24 -1.18 -31.32
N GLN A 151 19.42 -1.44 -30.73
CA GLN A 151 20.71 -1.51 -31.42
C GLN A 151 21.21 -2.96 -31.58
N GLY A 152 20.37 -3.97 -31.33
CA GLY A 152 20.72 -5.38 -31.39
C GLY A 152 21.49 -5.92 -30.17
N VAL A 153 21.63 -5.15 -29.09
CA VAL A 153 22.46 -5.52 -27.93
C VAL A 153 21.64 -6.21 -26.84
N SER A 154 21.62 -7.55 -26.87
CA SER A 154 20.84 -8.43 -25.99
C SER A 154 21.66 -9.13 -24.89
N GLY A 155 22.50 -8.39 -24.16
CA GLY A 155 23.32 -8.97 -23.07
C GLY A 155 23.87 -8.01 -22.01
N TYR A 156 23.68 -6.70 -22.18
CA TYR A 156 24.19 -5.70 -21.24
C TYR A 156 23.45 -5.74 -19.89
N GLN A 157 24.22 -5.59 -18.81
CA GLN A 157 23.73 -5.66 -17.43
C GLN A 157 24.06 -4.34 -16.68
N PRO A 158 23.14 -3.35 -16.65
CA PRO A 158 23.41 -2.02 -16.08
C PRO A 158 23.80 -2.00 -14.59
N LEU A 159 23.60 -3.11 -13.86
CA LEU A 159 23.88 -3.22 -12.42
C LEU A 159 25.29 -3.72 -12.07
N ARG A 160 26.05 -4.30 -13.02
CA ARG A 160 27.43 -4.77 -12.74
C ARG A 160 28.35 -3.59 -12.34
N ARG A 161 29.50 -3.87 -11.73
CA ARG A 161 30.48 -2.82 -11.34
C ARG A 161 31.16 -2.20 -12.56
N ASP A 162 31.44 -3.01 -13.58
CA ASP A 162 32.10 -2.66 -14.84
C ASP A 162 31.19 -1.97 -15.88
N ARG A 163 29.99 -1.50 -15.46
CA ARG A 163 28.94 -1.00 -16.37
C ARG A 163 29.40 0.11 -17.32
N ARG A 164 30.28 1.01 -16.86
CA ARG A 164 30.80 2.14 -17.65
C ARG A 164 31.81 1.65 -18.69
N THR A 165 32.84 0.91 -18.29
CA THR A 165 33.82 0.29 -19.20
C THR A 165 33.14 -0.53 -20.29
N ARG A 166 32.18 -1.37 -19.91
CA ARG A 166 31.42 -2.19 -20.87
C ARG A 166 30.49 -1.38 -21.80
N LEU A 167 30.13 -0.14 -21.46
CA LEU A 167 29.41 0.76 -22.37
C LEU A 167 30.35 1.36 -23.43
N GLU A 168 31.63 1.54 -23.10
CA GLU A 168 32.65 2.00 -24.05
C GLU A 168 32.97 0.92 -25.10
N GLU A 169 33.06 -0.34 -24.65
CA GLU A 169 33.33 -1.53 -25.47
C GLU A 169 32.16 -1.97 -26.37
N LEU A 170 30.93 -1.48 -26.12
CA LEU A 170 29.74 -1.99 -26.78
C LEU A 170 29.64 -1.61 -28.26
N ARG A 171 29.56 -2.64 -29.11
CA ARG A 171 29.15 -2.54 -30.50
C ARG A 171 27.66 -2.85 -30.66
N THR A 172 27.08 -2.33 -31.72
CA THR A 172 25.72 -2.64 -32.19
C THR A 172 25.68 -4.01 -32.87
N GLY A 173 24.48 -4.56 -33.11
CA GLY A 173 24.30 -5.87 -33.76
C GLY A 173 24.82 -5.94 -35.21
N ASP A 174 24.94 -4.79 -35.87
CA ASP A 174 25.59 -4.60 -37.18
C ASP A 174 27.07 -4.17 -37.06
N GLY A 175 27.72 -4.43 -35.92
CA GLY A 175 29.16 -4.31 -35.70
C GLY A 175 29.71 -2.89 -35.51
N ARG A 176 28.89 -1.85 -35.71
CA ARG A 176 29.26 -0.44 -35.55
C ARG A 176 29.46 -0.06 -34.07
N PRO A 177 30.22 1.00 -33.76
CA PRO A 177 30.21 1.58 -32.42
C PRO A 177 28.85 2.20 -32.07
N LEU A 178 28.49 2.23 -30.78
CA LEU A 178 27.26 2.89 -30.32
C LEU A 178 27.23 4.39 -30.73
N PRO A 179 26.12 4.89 -31.31
CA PRO A 179 25.97 6.30 -31.67
C PRO A 179 26.19 7.25 -30.49
N ALA A 180 26.97 8.33 -30.69
CA ALA A 180 27.43 9.20 -29.61
C ALA A 180 26.29 9.77 -28.73
N HIS A 181 25.20 10.26 -29.32
CA HIS A 181 24.06 10.79 -28.56
C HIS A 181 23.32 9.70 -27.76
N LEU A 182 23.25 8.48 -28.28
CA LEU A 182 22.66 7.34 -27.57
C LEU A 182 23.55 6.90 -26.41
N LYS A 183 24.85 6.81 -26.63
CA LYS A 183 25.85 6.53 -25.60
C LYS A 183 25.76 7.55 -24.46
N MET A 184 25.73 8.85 -24.77
CA MET A 184 25.53 9.92 -23.79
C MET A 184 24.16 9.90 -23.10
N GLN A 185 23.09 9.44 -23.77
CA GLN A 185 21.79 9.22 -23.14
C GLN A 185 21.85 8.07 -22.13
N ILE A 186 22.57 6.99 -22.46
CA ILE A 186 22.76 5.83 -21.58
C ILE A 186 23.65 6.20 -20.38
N SER A 187 24.74 6.95 -20.57
CA SER A 187 25.58 7.45 -19.47
C SER A 187 24.76 8.25 -18.45
N ARG A 188 23.93 9.20 -18.91
CA ARG A 188 22.96 9.92 -18.04
C ARG A 188 21.87 9.03 -17.43
N GLY A 189 21.67 7.83 -17.96
CA GLY A 189 20.86 6.77 -17.35
C GLY A 189 21.61 6.02 -16.24
N LEU A 190 22.91 5.78 -16.42
CA LEU A 190 23.80 5.15 -15.44
C LEU A 190 24.07 6.06 -14.23
N ASP A 191 24.27 7.37 -14.44
CA ASP A 191 24.45 8.35 -13.36
C ASP A 191 23.27 8.29 -12.36
N ARG A 192 22.03 8.30 -12.88
CA ARG A 192 20.80 8.16 -12.07
C ARG A 192 20.69 6.79 -11.40
N LEU A 193 21.10 5.73 -12.11
CA LEU A 193 21.10 4.36 -11.57
C LEU A 193 22.12 4.19 -10.43
N GLU A 194 23.26 4.89 -10.50
CA GLU A 194 24.29 4.93 -9.46
C GLU A 194 23.79 5.67 -8.22
N LEU A 195 23.16 6.85 -8.38
CA LEU A 195 22.51 7.58 -7.31
C LEU A 195 21.45 6.72 -6.59
N LEU A 196 20.55 6.08 -7.34
CA LEU A 196 19.52 5.19 -6.79
C LEU A 196 20.11 3.98 -6.06
N ILE A 197 21.25 3.44 -6.51
CA ILE A 197 21.96 2.35 -5.80
C ILE A 197 22.56 2.87 -4.48
N GLY A 198 23.04 4.11 -4.42
CA GLY A 198 23.49 4.76 -3.19
C GLY A 198 22.33 4.97 -2.20
N GLN A 199 21.25 5.60 -2.66
CA GLN A 199 20.07 5.90 -1.83
C GLN A 199 19.41 4.62 -1.28
N ILE A 200 19.28 3.56 -2.10
CA ILE A 200 18.73 2.28 -1.60
C ILE A 200 19.60 1.72 -0.46
N LYS A 201 20.94 1.81 -0.54
CA LYS A 201 21.81 1.35 0.54
C LYS A 201 21.67 2.19 1.82
N ALA A 202 21.48 3.50 1.71
CA ALA A 202 21.25 4.37 2.87
C ALA A 202 19.97 3.97 3.60
N VAL A 203 18.85 3.87 2.88
CA VAL A 203 17.55 3.46 3.44
C VAL A 203 17.58 2.00 3.95
N GLU A 204 18.37 1.12 3.33
CA GLU A 204 18.62 -0.24 3.85
C GLU A 204 19.44 -0.24 5.15
N ALA A 205 20.37 0.71 5.35
CA ALA A 205 21.14 0.85 6.59
C ALA A 205 20.31 1.49 7.72
N GLU A 206 19.50 2.50 7.40
CA GLU A 206 18.54 3.11 8.34
C GLU A 206 17.54 2.07 8.86
N ARG A 207 17.03 1.21 7.97
CA ARG A 207 16.19 0.06 8.32
C ARG A 207 16.89 -0.86 9.33
N ASP A 208 18.15 -1.20 9.09
CA ASP A 208 18.88 -2.15 9.94
C ASP A 208 19.28 -1.54 11.28
N ALA A 209 19.59 -0.25 11.34
CA ALA A 209 19.74 0.50 12.59
C ALA A 209 18.43 0.51 13.41
N MET A 210 17.30 0.79 12.76
CA MET A 210 15.98 0.74 13.39
C MET A 210 15.62 -0.66 13.91
N LEU A 211 16.00 -1.72 13.18
CA LEU A 211 15.83 -3.11 13.62
C LEU A 211 16.71 -3.44 14.84
N ALA A 212 17.95 -2.94 14.90
CA ALA A 212 18.88 -3.18 15.99
C ALA A 212 18.48 -2.47 17.30
N VAL A 213 17.80 -1.32 17.21
CA VAL A 213 17.31 -0.56 18.38
C VAL A 213 15.97 -1.09 18.92
N ALA A 214 15.24 -1.93 18.15
CA ALA A 214 13.96 -2.47 18.58
C ALA A 214 14.13 -3.48 19.76
N PRO A 215 13.44 -3.28 20.90
CA PRO A 215 13.75 -3.98 22.14
C PRO A 215 13.54 -5.50 22.06
N VAL A 216 14.53 -6.26 22.52
CA VAL A 216 14.52 -7.73 22.56
C VAL A 216 13.76 -8.23 23.80
N GLY A 217 12.44 -7.99 23.79
CA GLY A 217 11.44 -8.76 24.55
C GLY A 217 11.33 -8.54 26.06
N SER A 218 10.33 -7.76 26.49
CA SER A 218 9.72 -7.88 27.84
C SER A 218 8.29 -7.29 27.88
N ALA A 219 7.35 -7.90 27.17
CA ALA A 219 5.92 -7.62 27.32
C ALA A 219 5.10 -8.91 27.15
N HIS A 220 3.98 -9.03 27.87
CA HIS A 220 3.09 -10.19 27.75
C HIS A 220 2.36 -10.20 26.40
N PHE A 221 1.94 -11.41 25.99
CA PHE A 221 1.15 -11.66 24.76
C PHE A 221 -0.17 -10.87 24.66
N ALA A 222 -0.64 -10.26 25.76
CA ALA A 222 -1.88 -9.50 25.83
C ALA A 222 -1.73 -8.01 25.45
N ASP A 223 -0.62 -7.38 25.86
CA ASP A 223 -0.55 -5.90 25.98
C ASP A 223 0.25 -5.21 24.86
N CYS A 224 0.83 -5.98 23.93
CA CYS A 224 1.60 -5.46 22.80
C CYS A 224 1.07 -6.01 21.47
N GLU A 225 0.31 -5.18 20.74
CA GLU A 225 -0.40 -5.59 19.50
C GLU A 225 0.49 -5.92 18.29
N GLN A 226 1.81 -5.78 18.38
CA GLN A 226 2.78 -6.10 17.32
C GLN A 226 3.91 -6.99 17.88
N PRO A 227 4.28 -8.09 17.20
CA PRO A 227 5.41 -8.92 17.61
C PRO A 227 6.73 -8.16 17.44
N ALA A 228 7.69 -8.39 18.34
CA ALA A 228 8.99 -7.74 18.30
C ALA A 228 9.76 -8.10 16.99
N PRO A 229 10.48 -7.17 16.35
CA PRO A 229 11.15 -7.44 15.06
C PRO A 229 12.14 -8.60 15.10
N ALA A 230 12.84 -8.78 16.22
CA ALA A 230 13.73 -9.93 16.45
C ALA A 230 13.01 -11.29 16.30
N MET A 231 11.73 -11.39 16.72
CA MET A 231 10.94 -12.60 16.55
C MET A 231 10.57 -12.86 15.09
N LEU A 232 10.31 -11.81 14.31
CA LEU A 232 10.04 -11.93 12.88
C LEU A 232 11.30 -12.31 12.10
N LEU A 233 12.46 -11.76 12.46
CA LEU A 233 13.78 -12.11 11.89
C LEU A 233 14.18 -13.57 12.18
N ALA A 234 13.71 -14.15 13.30
CA ALA A 234 13.95 -15.55 13.64
C ALA A 234 13.14 -16.55 12.79
N LEU A 235 12.13 -16.10 12.04
CA LEU A 235 11.31 -16.96 11.19
C LEU A 235 11.99 -17.25 9.85
N LYS A 236 12.28 -18.54 9.61
CA LYS A 236 12.96 -19.00 8.40
C LYS A 236 12.24 -18.56 7.12
N GLY A 237 12.87 -17.64 6.38
CA GLY A 237 12.35 -17.07 5.13
C GLY A 237 11.93 -15.59 5.22
N ILE A 238 11.83 -15.03 6.42
CA ILE A 238 11.54 -13.60 6.63
C ILE A 238 12.87 -12.83 6.71
N GLY A 239 13.25 -12.18 5.60
CA GLY A 239 14.36 -11.22 5.60
C GLY A 239 14.00 -9.89 6.28
N PRO A 240 14.97 -9.01 6.60
CA PRO A 240 14.74 -7.77 7.35
C PRO A 240 13.72 -6.83 6.69
N GLU A 241 13.66 -6.80 5.36
CA GLU A 241 12.60 -6.13 4.60
C GLU A 241 11.19 -6.61 4.98
N PHE A 242 10.98 -7.92 5.01
CA PHE A 242 9.68 -8.50 5.33
C PHE A 242 9.37 -8.36 6.82
N ALA A 243 10.38 -8.47 7.70
CA ALA A 243 10.24 -8.20 9.13
C ALA A 243 9.77 -6.76 9.39
N VAL A 244 10.40 -5.75 8.79
CA VAL A 244 9.97 -4.34 8.94
C VAL A 244 8.62 -4.07 8.26
N VAL A 245 8.33 -4.68 7.11
CA VAL A 245 7.01 -4.51 6.47
C VAL A 245 5.88 -5.10 7.33
N LEU A 246 6.11 -6.23 8.01
CA LEU A 246 5.15 -6.88 8.90
C LEU A 246 5.04 -6.23 10.29
N TRP A 247 6.10 -5.59 10.79
CA TRP A 247 6.13 -4.89 12.09
C TRP A 247 5.70 -3.43 12.01
N SER A 248 6.09 -2.71 10.95
CA SER A 248 5.63 -1.33 10.74
C SER A 248 4.21 -1.33 10.18
N GLY A 249 3.93 -2.14 9.15
CA GLY A 249 2.60 -2.31 8.59
C GLY A 249 1.81 -3.37 9.35
N GLY A 250 0.97 -2.94 10.30
CA GLY A 250 0.12 -3.81 11.11
C GLY A 250 -0.82 -4.68 10.26
N CYS A 251 -0.36 -5.89 9.91
CA CYS A 251 -0.84 -6.63 8.75
C CYS A 251 -2.09 -7.51 9.03
N ARG A 252 -3.09 -6.97 9.74
CA ARG A 252 -4.34 -7.71 10.03
C ARG A 252 -5.11 -8.12 8.76
N ILE A 253 -5.00 -7.35 7.68
CA ILE A 253 -5.72 -7.57 6.40
C ILE A 253 -5.45 -8.96 5.77
N ILE A 254 -4.28 -9.58 6.04
CA ILE A 254 -3.96 -10.92 5.51
C ILE A 254 -4.39 -12.02 6.49
N LEU A 255 -4.31 -11.79 7.81
CA LEU A 255 -4.53 -12.83 8.82
C LEU A 255 -5.99 -12.99 9.29
N THR A 256 -6.89 -12.06 8.94
CA THR A 256 -8.33 -12.16 9.30
C THR A 256 -9.23 -12.63 8.15
N THR A 257 -8.67 -13.09 7.03
CA THR A 257 -9.45 -13.38 5.80
C THR A 257 -9.11 -14.70 5.10
N ASP A 258 -8.11 -15.45 5.59
CA ASP A 258 -7.79 -16.80 5.13
C ASP A 258 -7.77 -17.78 6.33
N ASP A 259 -8.83 -18.58 6.45
CA ASP A 259 -9.05 -19.57 7.52
C ASP A 259 -8.20 -20.84 7.31
N LYS A 260 -6.90 -20.64 7.05
CA LYS A 260 -5.97 -21.65 6.50
C LYS A 260 -4.55 -21.61 7.06
N LEU A 261 -4.22 -20.64 7.91
CA LEU A 261 -2.90 -20.57 8.59
C LEU A 261 -2.90 -21.11 10.03
N LEU A 262 -4.04 -21.62 10.51
CA LEU A 262 -4.17 -22.23 11.84
C LEU A 262 -3.47 -23.59 12.09
N PRO A 263 -2.88 -24.33 11.11
CA PRO A 263 -2.07 -25.53 11.42
C PRO A 263 -0.55 -25.30 11.50
N MET A 264 -0.04 -24.09 11.19
CA MET A 264 1.42 -23.84 11.08
C MET A 264 2.16 -23.77 12.43
N LEU A 265 1.45 -23.71 13.56
CA LEU A 265 2.03 -23.68 14.92
C LEU A 265 1.97 -25.03 15.67
N ALA A 266 1.46 -26.09 15.02
CA ALA A 266 1.17 -27.38 15.66
C ALA A 266 2.05 -28.54 15.16
N LEU A 267 3.38 -28.39 15.20
CA LEU A 267 4.34 -29.47 14.88
C LEU A 267 5.10 -29.99 16.12
N ARG A 268 4.36 -30.63 17.04
CA ARG A 268 4.96 -31.61 17.96
C ARG A 268 5.07 -32.97 17.27
N ARG A 269 6.09 -33.75 17.63
CA ARG A 269 6.42 -35.05 17.04
C ARG A 269 5.34 -36.09 17.36
N HIS A 270 4.99 -36.95 16.40
CA HIS A 270 5.08 -38.42 16.51
C HIS A 270 4.92 -39.08 15.12
N PRO A 271 5.42 -40.32 14.89
CA PRO A 271 5.40 -40.99 13.58
C PRO A 271 4.26 -42.03 13.47
N GLY A 272 3.72 -42.26 12.25
CA GLY A 272 2.86 -43.41 12.00
C GLY A 272 2.03 -43.42 10.71
N ARG A 273 2.25 -44.46 9.89
CA ARG A 273 1.32 -45.14 8.96
C ARG A 273 0.41 -44.32 8.00
N ALA A 274 0.71 -44.52 6.71
CA ALA A 274 -0.19 -45.07 5.69
C ALA A 274 -1.40 -44.25 5.17
N ALA A 275 -1.19 -43.65 3.99
CA ALA A 275 -2.01 -43.77 2.77
C ALA A 275 -3.53 -44.01 2.85
N ARG A 276 -4.28 -43.12 2.16
CA ARG A 276 -5.23 -43.52 1.10
C ARG A 276 -5.42 -42.39 0.09
N SER A 277 -5.70 -42.75 -1.16
CA SER A 277 -5.91 -41.84 -2.28
C SER A 277 -7.38 -41.78 -2.68
N ILE A 278 -7.86 -40.60 -3.08
CA ILE A 278 -9.05 -40.46 -3.94
C ILE A 278 -8.71 -39.48 -5.06
N THR A 279 -8.67 -39.97 -6.29
CA THR A 279 -8.61 -39.18 -7.51
C THR A 279 -9.99 -39.15 -8.17
N THR A 280 -10.43 -37.97 -8.60
CA THR A 280 -11.42 -37.82 -9.68
C THR A 280 -10.76 -37.08 -10.85
N ARG A 281 -10.98 -37.56 -12.08
CA ARG A 281 -10.29 -37.06 -13.29
C ARG A 281 -11.16 -36.06 -14.08
N GLY A 282 -10.56 -34.92 -14.44
CA GLY A 282 -11.07 -33.94 -15.42
C GLY A 282 -10.16 -33.82 -16.65
N VAL A 283 -9.95 -34.94 -17.34
CA VAL A 283 -9.22 -35.14 -18.64
C VAL A 283 -9.96 -34.43 -19.79
N ARG A 284 -9.42 -33.91 -20.92
CA ARG A 284 -8.10 -33.59 -21.56
C ARG A 284 -8.46 -32.65 -22.79
N LYS A 285 -7.62 -32.03 -23.63
CA LYS A 285 -6.15 -31.80 -23.86
C LYS A 285 -6.03 -30.45 -24.66
N PRO A 286 -4.84 -29.91 -25.00
CA PRO A 286 -4.69 -28.64 -25.73
C PRO A 286 -4.44 -28.82 -27.25
N ALA A 287 -4.35 -27.69 -27.97
CA ALA A 287 -3.65 -27.60 -29.26
C ALA A 287 -2.73 -26.37 -29.29
N ILE A 288 -1.43 -26.60 -29.46
CA ILE A 288 -0.50 -25.67 -30.11
C ILE A 288 -0.05 -26.41 -31.36
N GLN A 289 -0.21 -25.80 -32.53
CA GLN A 289 0.17 -26.41 -33.81
C GLN A 289 1.04 -25.42 -34.56
N GLY A 290 2.29 -25.81 -34.82
CA GLY A 290 3.22 -25.00 -35.59
C GLY A 290 2.80 -24.92 -37.06
N CYS A 291 3.17 -23.83 -37.72
CA CYS A 291 2.96 -23.65 -39.15
C CYS A 291 4.30 -23.38 -39.84
N GLU A 292 4.92 -24.43 -40.36
CA GLU A 292 5.93 -24.31 -41.41
C GLU A 292 5.23 -24.13 -42.75
N ARG A 293 5.72 -23.21 -43.59
CA ARG A 293 5.72 -23.22 -45.09
C ARG A 293 5.98 -21.82 -45.65
N ARG A 294 7.25 -21.49 -45.92
CA ARG A 294 7.85 -21.57 -47.26
C ARG A 294 9.35 -21.28 -47.18
#